data_AF-A0A0G0QSP1-F1
#
_entry.id   AF-A0A0G0QSP1-F1
#
_cell.length_a   1.000
_cell.length_b   1.000
_cell.length_c   1.000
_cell.angle_alpha   90.00
_cell.angle_beta   90.00
_cell.angle_gamma   90.00
#
_symmetry.space_group_name_H-M   'P 1'
#
loop_
_entity.id
_entity.type
_entity.pdbx_description
1 polymer ?
#
loop_
_entity_poly.entity_id
_entity_poly.type
_entity_poly.pdbx_seq_one_letter_code
_entity_poly.pdbx_strand_id
1 'polypeptide(L)'
;MDKLYQEHREKPFFGGLIDFMTSGLILALCLQGGSAVKRVREINEATRKVHASHDHLSANVVHGSDSQESAAREIEIFFGANHN
;
A
#
# COMPACT_ATOMS: atom_id res chain seq x y z
N MET A 1 8.29 -7.87 1.12
CA MET A 1 7.28 -7.11 1.90
C MET A 1 7.86 -6.47 3.15
N ASP A 2 8.85 -7.07 3.81
CA ASP A 2 9.47 -6.52 5.03
C ASP A 2 10.03 -5.10 4.86
N LYS A 3 10.68 -4.83 3.71
CA LYS A 3 11.19 -3.49 3.37
C LYS A 3 10.07 -2.45 3.20
N LEU A 4 8.92 -2.86 2.68
CA LEU A 4 7.76 -1.98 2.46
C LEU A 4 7.17 -1.51 3.80
N TYR A 5 7.09 -2.40 4.79
CA TYR A 5 6.53 -2.12 6.11
C TYR A 5 7.59 -1.95 7.20
N GLN A 6 8.80 -1.54 6.84
CA GLN A 6 9.92 -1.43 7.78
C GLN A 6 9.59 -0.53 8.99
N GLU A 7 8.82 0.53 8.78
CA GLU A 7 8.35 1.46 9.82
C GLU A 7 7.41 0.81 10.85
N HIS A 8 6.95 -0.42 10.58
CA HIS A 8 6.09 -1.20 11.48
C HIS A 8 6.82 -2.38 12.10
N ARG A 9 8.11 -2.56 11.85
CA ARG A 9 8.87 -3.75 12.27
C ARG A 9 8.82 -4.06 13.76
N GLU A 10 8.75 -3.03 14.60
CA GLU A 10 8.68 -3.17 16.06
C GLU A 10 7.24 -3.32 16.60
N LYS A 11 6.24 -3.24 15.73
CA LYS A 11 4.83 -3.34 16.14
C LYS A 11 4.41 -4.80 16.28
N PRO A 12 3.58 -5.15 17.29
CA PRO A 12 3.19 -6.54 17.56
C PRO A 12 2.43 -7.19 16.41
N PHE A 13 1.80 -6.41 15.54
CA PHE A 13 1.07 -6.90 14.37
C PHE A 13 1.93 -7.08 13.12
N PHE A 14 3.23 -6.77 13.15
CA PHE A 14 4.09 -6.78 11.97
C PHE A 14 4.14 -8.14 11.28
N GLY A 15 4.34 -9.22 12.05
CA GLY A 15 4.38 -10.58 11.49
C GLY A 15 3.10 -10.91 10.72
N GLY A 16 1.94 -10.70 11.34
CA GLY A 16 0.65 -10.95 10.70
C GLY A 16 0.38 -10.07 9.48
N LEU A 17 0.91 -8.83 9.47
CA LEU A 17 0.84 -7.96 8.29
C LEU A 17 1.66 -8.52 7.12
N ILE A 18 2.88 -9.00 7.37
CA ILE A 18 3.71 -9.62 6.33
C ILE A 18 3.08 -10.90 5.81
N ASP A 19 2.59 -11.76 6.69
CA ASP A 19 1.90 -13.01 6.32
C ASP A 19 0.67 -12.70 5.44
N PHE A 20 -0.14 -11.71 5.83
CA PHE A 20 -1.29 -11.28 5.05
C PHE A 20 -0.89 -10.78 3.66
N MET A 21 0.07 -9.85 3.58
CA MET A 21 0.51 -9.23 2.32
C MET A 21 1.25 -10.20 1.38
N THR A 22 1.66 -11.37 1.89
CA THR A 22 2.31 -12.44 1.11
C THR A 22 1.43 -13.67 0.89
N SER A 23 0.22 -13.68 1.45
CA SER A 23 -0.73 -14.81 1.36
C SER A 23 -1.35 -15.01 -0.04
N GLY A 24 -1.16 -14.06 -0.95
CA GLY A 24 -1.73 -14.10 -2.30
C GLY A 24 -0.97 -13.23 -3.30
N LEU A 25 -1.42 -13.28 -4.55
CA LEU A 25 -0.89 -12.43 -5.61
C LEU A 25 -1.31 -10.99 -5.38
N ILE A 26 -0.39 -10.07 -5.66
CA ILE A 26 -0.64 -8.63 -5.63
C ILE A 26 -0.49 -8.02 -7.02
N LEU A 27 -1.21 -6.92 -7.25
CA LEU A 27 -1.01 -6.05 -8.40
C LEU A 27 -0.35 -4.75 -7.93
N ALA A 28 0.91 -4.53 -8.32
CA ALA A 28 1.62 -3.28 -8.05
C ALA A 28 1.40 -2.30 -9.22
N LEU A 29 1.05 -1.05 -8.91
CA LEU A 29 0.85 0.02 -9.89
C LEU A 29 1.73 1.23 -9.53
N CYS A 30 2.37 1.83 -10.52
CA CYS A 30 2.99 3.15 -10.41
C CYS A 30 2.11 4.17 -11.14
N LEU A 31 1.62 5.18 -10.42
CA LEU A 31 0.65 6.15 -10.95
C LEU A 31 1.28 7.56 -10.96
N GLN A 32 1.18 8.24 -12.11
CA GLN A 32 1.71 9.59 -12.29
C GLN A 32 0.58 10.60 -12.51
N GLY A 33 0.74 11.82 -12.00
CA GLY A 33 -0.17 12.93 -12.25
C GLY A 33 -0.06 14.03 -11.19
N GLY A 34 -0.76 15.15 -11.43
CA GLY A 34 -0.85 16.24 -10.46
C GLY A 34 -1.44 15.75 -9.13
N SER A 35 -0.70 15.94 -8.03
CA SER A 35 -1.08 15.49 -6.69
C SER A 35 -1.40 13.98 -6.59
N ALA A 36 -0.70 13.12 -7.34
CA ALA A 36 -0.97 11.68 -7.44
C ALA A 36 -1.13 10.98 -6.07
N VAL A 37 -0.18 11.17 -5.15
CA VAL A 37 -0.22 10.59 -3.79
C VAL A 37 -1.53 10.94 -3.08
N LYS A 38 -1.90 12.23 -3.06
CA LYS A 38 -3.13 12.69 -2.42
C LYS A 38 -4.38 12.06 -3.05
N ARG A 39 -4.45 12.04 -4.39
CA ARG A 39 -5.59 11.49 -5.12
C ARG A 39 -5.77 10.00 -4.89
N VAL A 40 -4.68 9.24 -4.89
CA VAL A 40 -4.72 7.79 -4.60
C VAL A 40 -5.23 7.55 -3.19
N ARG A 41 -4.81 8.36 -2.21
CA ARG A 41 -5.32 8.28 -0.84
C ARG A 41 -6.82 8.56 -0.74
N GLU A 42 -7.29 9.61 -1.43
CA GLU A 42 -8.73 9.94 -1.49
C GLU A 42 -9.54 8.77 -2.08
N ILE A 43 -9.03 8.09 -3.11
CA ILE A 43 -9.64 6.89 -3.70
C ILE A 43 -9.67 5.75 -2.68
N ASN A 44 -8.54 5.43 -2.04
CA ASN A 44 -8.45 4.34 -1.07
C ASN A 44 -9.39 4.55 0.12
N GLU A 45 -9.49 5.79 0.62
CA GLU A 45 -10.40 6.15 1.71
C GLU A 45 -11.87 6.03 1.30
N ALA A 46 -12.22 6.43 0.07
CA ALA A 46 -13.58 6.27 -0.47
C ALA A 46 -13.95 4.78 -0.58
N THR A 47 -13.04 3.94 -1.10
CA THR A 47 -13.23 2.49 -1.19
C THR A 47 -13.45 1.87 0.19
N ARG A 48 -12.65 2.26 1.19
CA ARG A 48 -12.83 1.77 2.57
C ARG A 48 -14.23 2.11 3.11
N LYS A 49 -14.74 3.32 2.87
CA LYS A 49 -16.07 3.74 3.34
C LYS A 49 -17.20 2.95 2.69
N VAL A 50 -17.10 2.64 1.40
CA VAL A 50 -18.10 1.83 0.66
C VAL A 50 -18.18 0.41 1.22
N HIS A 51 -17.04 -0.16 1.62
CA HIS A 51 -16.97 -1.54 2.09
C HIS A 51 -16.94 -1.71 3.61
N ALA A 52 -17.02 -0.63 4.39
CA ALA A 52 -17.03 -0.66 5.85
C ALA A 52 -18.21 -1.44 6.45
N SER A 53 -19.27 -1.70 5.68
CA SER A 53 -20.43 -2.51 6.08
C SER A 53 -20.24 -4.01 5.88
N HIS A 54 -19.18 -4.44 5.20
CA HIS A 54 -18.87 -5.84 4.97
C HIS A 54 -17.78 -6.23 5.96
N ASP A 55 -18.04 -7.21 6.82
CA ASP A 55 -17.23 -7.68 7.96
C ASP A 55 -15.90 -8.38 7.53
N HIS A 56 -15.38 -7.99 6.37
CA HIS A 56 -14.20 -8.55 5.73
C HIS A 56 -13.12 -7.47 5.66
N LEU A 57 -12.40 -7.31 6.77
CA LEU A 57 -11.14 -6.58 6.85
C LEU A 57 -10.14 -6.93 5.73
N SER A 58 -10.29 -8.12 5.13
CA SER A 58 -9.44 -8.70 4.09
C SER A 58 -9.86 -8.38 2.64
N ALA A 59 -11.07 -7.91 2.38
CA ALA A 59 -11.61 -7.89 1.01
C ALA A 59 -11.19 -6.66 0.18
N ASN A 60 -10.66 -5.59 0.80
CA ASN A 60 -10.28 -4.36 0.09
C ASN A 60 -9.01 -3.73 0.64
N VAL A 61 -7.91 -4.49 0.64
CA VAL A 61 -6.62 -4.01 1.17
C VAL A 61 -5.78 -3.40 0.05
N VAL A 62 -6.26 -2.27 -0.47
CA VAL A 62 -5.44 -1.39 -1.33
C VAL A 62 -4.44 -0.63 -0.44
N HIS A 63 -3.15 -0.81 -0.74
CA HIS A 63 -2.06 0.01 -0.22
C HIS A 63 -1.86 1.23 -1.11
N GLY A 64 -1.43 2.35 -0.51
CA GLY A 64 -1.01 3.53 -1.24
C GLY A 64 -0.06 4.35 -0.37
N SER A 65 0.97 4.91 -1.00
CA SER A 65 1.99 5.69 -0.31
C SER A 65 1.37 6.88 0.43
N ASP A 66 1.91 7.22 1.59
CA ASP A 66 1.39 8.29 2.45
C ASP A 66 1.96 9.68 2.12
N SER A 67 3.09 9.72 1.43
CA SER A 67 3.92 10.89 1.13
C SER A 67 4.70 10.69 -0.17
N GLN A 68 5.31 11.76 -0.70
CA GLN A 68 6.15 11.66 -1.90
C GLN A 68 7.43 10.87 -1.61
N GLU A 69 7.99 11.05 -0.41
CA GLU A 69 9.16 10.34 0.07
C GLU A 69 8.89 8.84 0.16
N SER A 70 7.74 8.44 0.72
CA SER A 70 7.33 7.03 0.75
C SER A 70 7.08 6.51 -0.66
N ALA A 71 6.42 7.27 -1.53
CA ALA A 71 6.20 6.86 -2.91
C ALA A 71 7.50 6.55 -3.65
N ALA A 72 8.52 7.41 -3.52
CA ALA A 72 9.83 7.16 -4.14
C ALA A 72 10.48 5.86 -3.64
N ARG A 73 10.49 5.63 -2.32
CA ARG A 73 11.02 4.39 -1.72
C ARG A 73 10.26 3.15 -2.18
N GLU A 74 8.93 3.22 -2.17
CA GLU A 74 8.05 2.11 -2.54
C GLU A 74 8.17 1.73 -4.01
N ILE A 75 8.25 2.73 -4.90
CA ILE A 75 8.45 2.49 -6.33
C ILE A 75 9.80 1.82 -6.57
N GLU A 76 10.86 2.26 -5.89
CA GLU A 76 12.17 1.59 -5.99
C GLU A 76 12.12 0.13 -5.50
N ILE A 77 11.37 -0.16 -4.43
CA ILE A 77 11.19 -1.52 -3.91
C ILE A 77 10.51 -2.44 -4.94
N PHE A 78 9.49 -1.94 -5.65
CA PHE A 78 8.68 -2.78 -6.55
C PHE A 78 9.17 -2.80 -8.00
N PHE A 79 9.73 -1.69 -8.50
CA PHE A 79 10.08 -1.51 -9.91
C PHE A 79 11.58 -1.27 -10.15
N GLY A 80 12.37 -1.11 -9.09
CA GLY A 80 13.81 -0.87 -9.17
C GLY A 80 14.18 0.54 -9.68
N ALA A 81 15.48 0.78 -9.88
CA ALA A 81 16.01 2.10 -10.23
C ALA A 81 15.76 2.54 -11.69
N ASN A 82 15.27 1.64 -12.57
CA ASN A 82 15.06 1.89 -13.98
C ASN A 82 13.56 1.89 -14.36
N HIS A 83 12.72 2.50 -13.53
CA HIS A 83 11.32 2.71 -13.86
C HIS A 83 11.19 4.09 -14.52
N ASN A 84 10.72 4.13 -15.78
CA ASN A 84 10.40 5.34 -16.53
C ASN A 84 8.88 5.52 -16.57
#